data_AF-A0A1S2F995-F1
#
_entry.id   AF-A0A1S2F995-F1
#
_cell.length_a   1.000
_cell.length_b   1.000
_cell.length_c   1.000
_cell.angle_alpha   90.00
_cell.angle_beta   90.00
_cell.angle_gamma   90.00
#
_symmetry.space_group_name_H-M   'P 1'
#
loop_
_entity.id
_entity.type
_entity.pdbx_description
1 polymer ?
#
loop_
_entity_poly.entity_id
_entity_poly.type
_entity_poly.pdbx_seq_one_letter_code
_entity_poly.pdbx_strand_id
1 'polypeptide(L)'
;MAKKKKRRSRRLPLNERHYAAIELLSDVPSRNHEDIAHILGISRMTLYRWRQREDFDKELRKAIMRKVRARYPRRKMRWDLDTPAQVERFFVVSGWL
;
A
#
# COMPACT_ATOMS: atom_id res chain seq x y z
N MET A 1 0.96 18.85 -28.10
CA MET A 1 1.08 19.82 -27.00
C MET A 1 1.95 19.24 -25.89
N ALA A 2 3.15 19.79 -25.69
CA ALA A 2 4.04 19.34 -24.62
C ALA A 2 3.44 19.71 -23.25
N LYS A 3 3.11 18.71 -22.42
CA LYS A 3 2.65 18.93 -21.04
C LYS A 3 3.75 19.68 -20.29
N LYS A 4 3.56 20.99 -20.04
CA LYS A 4 4.44 21.79 -19.19
C LYS A 4 4.61 21.07 -17.86
N LYS A 5 5.82 20.55 -17.61
CA LYS A 5 6.18 19.84 -16.37
C LYS A 5 6.12 20.87 -15.24
N LYS A 6 4.95 20.97 -14.60
CA LYS A 6 4.64 21.90 -13.51
C LYS A 6 5.78 21.77 -12.51
N ARG A 7 6.55 22.85 -12.31
CA ARG A 7 7.66 22.89 -11.33
C ARG A 7 7.10 22.32 -10.03
N ARG A 8 7.64 21.17 -9.59
CA ARG A 8 7.22 20.55 -8.33
C ARG A 8 7.41 21.64 -7.28
N SER A 9 6.31 22.17 -6.75
CA SER A 9 6.33 23.09 -5.62
C SER A 9 7.30 22.50 -4.59
N ARG A 10 8.06 23.34 -3.88
CA ARG A 10 8.97 22.96 -2.79
C ARG A 10 8.14 22.34 -1.67
N ARG A 11 7.64 21.13 -1.90
CA ARG A 11 6.88 20.34 -0.94
C ARG A 11 7.87 19.93 0.12
N LEU A 12 7.51 20.19 1.37
CA LEU A 12 8.29 19.71 2.48
C LEU A 12 8.39 18.17 2.39
N PRO A 13 9.56 17.59 2.69
CA PRO A 13 9.71 16.15 2.75
C PRO A 13 8.74 15.54 3.76
N LEU A 14 8.52 14.22 3.66
CA LEU A 14 7.74 13.49 4.65
C LEU A 14 8.40 13.63 6.02
N ASN A 15 7.58 13.94 7.03
CA ASN A 15 8.02 14.04 8.43
C ASN A 15 7.50 12.84 9.24
N GLU A 16 7.85 12.79 10.52
CA GLU A 16 7.48 11.72 11.45
C GLU A 16 5.97 11.42 11.47
N ARG A 17 5.11 12.45 11.44
CA ARG A 17 3.66 12.26 11.42
C ARG A 17 3.17 11.57 10.14
N HIS A 18 3.83 11.82 9.01
CA HIS A 18 3.49 11.12 7.77
C HIS A 18 3.85 9.63 7.89
N TYR A 19 5.01 9.31 8.45
CA TYR A 19 5.42 7.92 8.65
C TYR A 19 4.55 7.19 9.68
N ALA A 20 4.13 7.87 10.75
CA ALA A 20 3.16 7.31 11.70
C ALA A 20 1.81 6.99 11.01
N ALA A 21 1.32 7.88 10.14
CA ALA A 21 0.13 7.62 9.34
C ALA A 21 0.31 6.43 8.39
N ILE A 22 1.48 6.29 7.76
CA ILE A 22 1.81 5.19 6.86
C ILE A 22 1.81 3.85 7.61
N GLU A 23 2.37 3.83 8.82
CA GLU A 23 2.40 2.63 9.66
C GLU A 23 0.98 2.16 9.97
N LEU A 24 0.11 3.08 10.43
CA LEU A 24 -1.29 2.79 10.74
C LEU A 24 -2.12 2.41 9.52
N LEU A 25 -1.88 3.04 8.36
CA LEU A 25 -2.57 2.74 7.10
C LEU A 25 -2.12 1.42 6.48
N SER A 26 -0.94 0.92 6.83
CA SER A 26 -0.39 -0.33 6.28
C SER A 26 -0.78 -1.56 7.08
N ASP A 27 -1.43 -1.39 8.24
CA ASP A 27 -1.95 -2.50 9.04
C ASP A 27 -3.05 -3.29 8.31
N VAL A 28 -3.14 -4.59 8.64
CA VAL A 28 -4.17 -5.50 8.12
C VAL A 28 -4.83 -6.24 9.29
N PRO A 29 -6.11 -5.97 9.58
CA PRO A 29 -7.03 -5.11 8.82
C PRO A 29 -6.69 -3.61 8.93
N SER A 30 -6.94 -2.85 7.85
CA SER A 30 -6.73 -1.39 7.84
C SER A 30 -7.75 -0.73 8.75
N ARG A 31 -7.28 0.19 9.60
CA ARG A 31 -8.16 1.06 10.39
C ARG A 31 -8.91 2.05 9.51
N ASN A 32 -10.02 2.59 10.02
CA ASN A 32 -10.76 3.66 9.37
C ASN A 32 -9.91 4.95 9.34
N HIS A 33 -10.03 5.75 8.28
CA HIS A 33 -9.31 7.01 8.13
C HIS A 33 -9.66 8.02 9.23
N GLU A 34 -10.88 7.96 9.78
CA GLU A 34 -11.30 8.81 10.90
C GLU A 34 -10.54 8.47 12.18
N ASP A 35 -10.40 7.20 12.52
CA ASP A 35 -9.64 6.75 13.70
C ASP A 35 -8.17 7.13 13.57
N ILE A 36 -7.58 6.92 12.38
CA ILE A 36 -6.18 7.29 12.12
C ILE A 36 -5.98 8.80 12.27
N ALA A 37 -6.91 9.60 11.76
CA ALA A 37 -6.86 11.05 11.90
C ALA A 37 -6.98 11.47 13.38
N HIS A 38 -7.87 10.83 14.14
CA HIS A 38 -8.04 11.06 15.57
C HIS A 38 -6.77 10.71 16.37
N ILE A 39 -6.19 9.53 16.15
CA ILE A 39 -4.95 9.06 16.80
C ILE A 39 -3.79 10.04 16.56
N LEU A 40 -3.70 10.61 15.37
CA LEU A 40 -2.61 11.52 14.99
C LEU A 40 -2.90 12.99 15.32
N GLY A 41 -4.08 13.31 15.84
CA GLY A 41 -4.50 14.69 16.11
C GLY A 41 -4.53 15.56 14.85
N ILE A 42 -4.94 15.00 13.70
CA ILE A 42 -5.07 15.72 12.43
C ILE A 42 -6.50 15.66 11.91
N SER A 43 -6.86 16.56 10.99
CA SER A 43 -8.14 16.45 10.30
C SER A 43 -8.12 15.28 9.30
N ARG A 44 -9.29 14.66 9.08
CA ARG A 44 -9.48 13.66 8.02
C ARG A 44 -9.09 14.20 6.64
N MET A 45 -9.37 15.49 6.38
CA MET A 45 -8.98 16.17 5.14
C MET A 45 -7.46 16.28 4.99
N THR A 46 -6.72 16.48 6.08
CA THR A 46 -5.25 16.48 6.08
C THR A 46 -4.72 15.12 5.66
N LEU A 47 -5.24 14.03 6.25
CA LEU A 47 -4.87 12.67 5.89
C LEU A 47 -5.20 12.35 4.42
N TYR A 48 -6.38 12.79 3.95
CA TYR A 48 -6.76 12.67 2.54
C TYR A 48 -5.76 13.38 1.62
N ARG A 49 -5.36 14.61 1.93
CA ARG A 49 -4.37 15.36 1.13
C ARG A 49 -3.00 14.68 1.15
N TRP A 50 -2.58 14.09 2.26
CA TRP A 50 -1.34 13.32 2.31
C TRP A 50 -1.37 12.13 1.36
N ARG A 51 -2.49 11.39 1.32
CA ARG A 51 -2.69 10.25 0.41
C ARG A 51 -2.64 10.64 -1.07
N GLN A 52 -2.93 11.90 -1.42
CA GLN A 52 -2.82 12.40 -2.79
C GLN A 52 -1.37 12.72 -3.21
N ARG A 53 -0.40 12.63 -2.29
CA ARG A 53 1.00 12.88 -2.61
C ARG A 53 1.69 11.60 -3.09
N GLU A 54 2.42 11.72 -4.19
CA GLU A 54 3.18 10.62 -4.81
C GLU A 54 4.25 10.03 -3.87
N ASP A 55 4.94 10.88 -3.10
CA ASP A 55 5.97 10.46 -2.14
C ASP A 55 5.36 9.65 -0.98
N PHE A 56 4.23 10.11 -0.45
CA PHE A 56 3.49 9.42 0.61
C PHE A 56 2.96 8.06 0.13
N ASP A 57 2.31 8.01 -1.04
CA ASP A 57 1.76 6.77 -1.60
C ASP A 57 2.87 5.74 -1.89
N LYS A 58 4.03 6.20 -2.38
CA LYS A 58 5.18 5.33 -2.61
C LYS A 58 5.67 4.66 -1.33
N GLU A 59 5.80 5.42 -0.25
CA GLU A 59 6.22 4.87 1.05
C GLU A 59 5.14 3.98 1.67
N LEU A 60 3.86 4.33 1.53
CA LEU A 60 2.75 3.48 1.96
C LEU A 60 2.77 2.11 1.28
N ARG A 61 2.94 2.08 -0.05
CA ARG A 61 3.04 0.80 -0.79
C ARG A 61 4.22 -0.04 -0.33
N LYS A 62 5.38 0.58 -0.07
CA LYS A 62 6.54 -0.14 0.48
C LYS A 62 6.23 -0.75 1.85
N ALA A 63 5.58 0.01 2.73
CA ALA A 63 5.19 -0.46 4.06
C ALA A 63 4.22 -1.66 3.97
N ILE A 64 3.19 -1.55 3.13
CA ILE A 64 2.25 -2.64 2.85
C ILE A 64 3.00 -3.87 2.34
N MET A 65 3.84 -3.72 1.33
CA MET A 65 4.61 -4.84 0.76
C MET A 65 5.54 -5.49 1.78
N ARG A 66 6.15 -4.70 2.68
CA ARG A 66 6.97 -5.21 3.78
C ARG A 66 6.13 -6.08 4.72
N LYS A 67 4.95 -5.61 5.12
CA LYS A 67 4.03 -6.36 6.01
C LYS A 67 3.49 -7.61 5.33
N VAL A 68 3.11 -7.54 4.05
CA VAL A 68 2.68 -8.70 3.25
C VAL A 68 3.80 -9.73 3.15
N ARG A 69 5.03 -9.31 2.83
CA ARG A 69 6.18 -10.23 2.72
C ARG A 69 6.52 -10.88 4.06
N ALA A 70 6.43 -10.13 5.16
CA ALA A 70 6.63 -10.66 6.50
C ALA A 70 5.53 -11.67 6.88
N ARG A 71 4.27 -11.41 6.52
CA ARG A 71 3.14 -12.31 6.77
C ARG A 71 3.16 -13.56 5.88
N TYR A 72 3.64 -13.43 4.65
CA TYR A 72 3.67 -14.52 3.65
C TYR A 72 5.09 -14.75 3.10
N PRO A 73 6.05 -15.21 3.93
CA PRO A 73 7.46 -15.33 3.55
C PRO A 73 7.71 -16.35 2.42
N ARG A 74 6.79 -17.32 2.24
CA ARG A 74 6.90 -18.42 1.27
C ARG A 74 6.11 -18.23 -0.01
N ARG A 75 5.52 -17.06 -0.27
CA ARG A 75 4.81 -16.75 -1.53
C ARG A 75 5.78 -16.51 -2.70
N LYS A 76 6.82 -17.34 -2.84
CA LYS A 76 7.51 -17.56 -4.11
C LYS A 76 6.79 -18.68 -4.86
N MET A 77 5.49 -18.53 -5.09
CA MET A 77 4.76 -19.44 -5.97
C MET A 77 4.57 -18.68 -7.27
N ARG A 78 5.62 -18.68 -8.08
CA ARG A 78 5.46 -18.46 -9.51
C ARG A 78 4.75 -19.72 -9.99
N TRP A 79 3.43 -19.64 -10.07
CA TRP A 79 2.66 -20.68 -10.71
C TRP A 79 2.96 -20.54 -12.20
N ASP A 80 3.77 -21.45 -12.72
CA ASP A 80 3.84 -21.64 -14.16
C ASP A 80 2.50 -22.29 -14.52
N LEU A 81 1.63 -21.54 -15.20
CA LEU A 81 0.28 -21.95 -15.60
C LEU A 81 0.26 -22.25 -17.11
N ASP A 82 1.36 -22.80 -17.62
CA ASP A 82 1.55 -23.01 -19.05
C ASP A 82 0.94 -24.35 -19.51
N THR A 83 0.61 -25.24 -18.57
CA THR A 83 0.02 -26.56 -18.86
C THR A 83 -1.32 -26.78 -18.14
N PRO A 84 -2.25 -27.55 -18.74
CA PRO A 84 -3.55 -27.86 -18.13
C PRO A 84 -3.43 -28.50 -16.74
N ALA A 85 -2.45 -29.37 -16.53
CA ALA A 85 -2.21 -30.02 -15.24
C ALA A 85 -1.77 -29.04 -14.13
N GLN A 86 -1.07 -27.96 -14.49
CA GLN A 86 -0.72 -26.90 -13.55
C GLN A 86 -1.93 -26.05 -13.18
N VAL A 87 -2.83 -25.81 -14.14
CA VAL A 87 -4.10 -25.12 -13.93
C VAL A 87 -5.00 -25.93 -12.99
N GLU A 88 -5.15 -27.24 -13.21
CA GLU A 88 -5.90 -28.12 -12.31
C GLU A 88 -5.32 -28.14 -10.89
N ARG A 89 -3.99 -28.26 -10.75
CA ARG A 89 -3.31 -28.15 -9.45
C ARG A 89 -3.59 -26.82 -8.76
N PHE A 90 -3.64 -25.72 -9.51
CA PHE A 90 -3.95 -24.42 -8.95
C PHE A 90 -5.35 -24.39 -8.36
N PHE A 91 -6.38 -24.87 -9.08
CA PHE A 91 -7.77 -24.86 -8.59
C PHE A 91 -7.97 -25.72 -7.34
N VAL A 92 -7.35 -26.89 -7.27
CA VAL A 92 -7.42 -27.78 -6.09
C VAL A 92 -6.71 -27.16 -4.88
N VAL A 93 -5.49 -26.64 -5.05
CA VAL A 93 -4.71 -26.06 -3.94
C VAL A 93 -5.32 -24.75 -3.44
N SER A 94 -5.98 -24.00 -4.32
CA SER A 94 -6.64 -22.74 -3.96
C SER A 94 -8.05 -22.91 -3.38
N GLY A 95 -8.59 -24.14 -3.33
CA GLY A 95 -9.86 -24.46 -2.69
C GLY A 95 -11.09 -24.00 -3.46
N TRP A 96 -10.97 -23.86 -4.78
CA TRP A 96 -12.07 -23.49 -5.68
C TRP A 96 -12.79 -24.71 -6.28
N LEU A 97 -12.28 -25.91 -6.03
CA LEU A 97 -12.76 -27.22 -6.47
C LEU A 97 -12.69 -28.19 -5.28
#